data_AF-A0A251PZ64-F1
#
_entry.id   AF-A0A251PZ64-F1
#
_cell.length_a   1.000
_cell.length_b   1.000
_cell.length_c   1.000
_cell.angle_alpha   90.00
_cell.angle_beta   90.00
_cell.angle_gamma   90.00
#
_symmetry.space_group_name_H-M   'P 1'
#
loop_
_entity.id
_entity.type
_entity.pdbx_description
1 polymer ?
#
loop_
_entity_poly.entity_id
_entity_poly.type
_entity_poly.pdbx_seq_one_letter_code
_entity_poly.pdbx_strand_id
1 'polypeptide(L)'
;MLQIRRAQQRSQTGHTGAGQHDQRPHVPKRRRSPPSSPPSATDPESFKVHLGPPPQSSQSRFTFFGDSITEESFGDGGWGASLAHHFSRTVDVVLRGYSGYNTRWALQVLDRVFPSSENREDAPLAVTVSFGANDACLPDRCSTFQHVPVNEYKHNLHSIVSFLKDDGADEIKGAAPTEMMRFPPSF
;
A
#
# COMPACT_ATOMS: atom_id res chain seq x y z
N MET A 1 5.36 -6.28 28.54
CA MET A 1 4.02 -5.98 29.09
C MET A 1 4.09 -4.61 29.75
N LEU A 2 3.80 -3.54 29.00
CA LEU A 2 3.77 -2.18 29.56
C LEU A 2 2.74 -1.35 28.76
N GLN A 3 1.63 -1.02 29.41
CA GLN A 3 0.56 -0.20 28.90
C GLN A 3 0.84 1.28 29.19
N ILE A 4 0.64 2.16 28.20
CA ILE A 4 0.59 3.61 28.42
C ILE A 4 -0.81 4.12 28.08
N ARG A 5 -1.41 4.77 29.07
CA ARG A 5 -2.79 5.26 29.12
C ARG A 5 -2.96 6.56 28.31
N ARG A 6 -4.17 6.71 27.73
CA ARG A 6 -4.75 7.94 27.17
C ARG A 6 -4.84 9.08 28.22
N ALA A 7 -4.75 10.31 27.73
CA ALA A 7 -5.45 11.46 28.29
C ALA A 7 -6.12 12.27 27.16
N GLN A 8 -7.45 12.29 27.16
CA GLN A 8 -8.28 13.23 26.40
C GLN A 8 -8.49 14.47 27.26
N GLN A 9 -8.27 15.66 26.72
CA GLN A 9 -8.83 16.89 27.26
C GLN A 9 -9.97 17.37 26.37
N ARG A 10 -11.16 17.45 26.97
CA ARG A 10 -12.32 18.20 26.46
C ARG A 10 -12.21 19.63 26.96
N SER A 11 -12.43 20.60 26.10
CA SER A 11 -12.89 21.94 26.51
C SER A 11 -14.25 22.20 25.86
N GLN A 12 -15.24 22.49 26.70
CA GLN A 12 -16.53 23.06 26.31
C GLN A 12 -16.40 24.58 26.41
N THR A 13 -16.90 25.30 25.41
CA THR A 13 -17.50 26.62 25.62
C THR A 13 -18.74 26.71 24.74
N GLY A 14 -19.85 27.09 25.36
CA GLY A 14 -21.13 27.28 24.69
C GLY A 14 -21.27 28.71 24.16
N HIS A 15 -22.08 28.86 23.11
CA HIS A 15 -22.78 30.11 22.86
C HIS A 15 -24.15 29.87 22.23
N THR A 16 -25.11 30.53 22.85
CA THR A 16 -26.54 30.64 22.57
C THR A 16 -26.79 31.44 21.28
N GLY A 17 -27.77 31.01 20.47
CA GLY A 17 -28.23 31.76 19.31
C GLY A 17 -29.66 31.38 18.95
N ALA A 18 -30.54 32.37 18.99
CA ALA A 18 -31.99 32.30 18.89
C ALA A 18 -32.54 31.72 17.57
N GLY A 19 -33.78 31.24 17.65
CA GLY A 19 -34.48 30.53 16.60
C GLY A 19 -34.98 31.39 15.45
N GLN A 20 -35.27 30.68 14.36
CA GLN A 20 -36.20 31.12 13.32
C GLN A 20 -37.13 29.95 13.00
N HIS A 21 -38.42 30.21 13.18
CA HIS A 21 -39.54 29.34 12.80
C HIS A 21 -39.62 29.24 11.27
N ASP A 22 -39.28 28.09 10.71
CA ASP A 22 -39.61 27.74 9.32
C ASP A 22 -40.96 26.99 9.32
N GLN A 23 -42.05 27.74 9.10
CA GLN A 23 -43.38 27.15 8.89
C GLN A 23 -43.44 26.55 7.48
N ARG A 24 -43.13 25.25 7.36
CA ARG A 24 -43.43 24.48 6.15
C ARG A 24 -44.88 23.99 6.16
N PRO A 25 -45.61 24.08 5.03
CA PRO A 25 -46.97 23.56 4.95
C PRO A 25 -46.98 22.03 5.10
N HIS A 26 -47.88 21.56 5.95
CA HIS A 26 -48.08 20.16 6.30
C HIS A 26 -48.71 19.42 5.10
N VAL A 27 -47.91 18.71 4.30
CA VAL A 27 -48.42 17.80 3.26
C VAL A 27 -48.93 16.52 3.93
N PRO A 28 -50.18 16.07 3.69
CA PRO A 28 -50.67 14.82 4.28
C PRO A 28 -49.82 13.66 3.79
N LYS A 29 -49.11 12.98 4.70
CA LYS A 29 -48.46 11.71 4.39
C LYS A 29 -49.56 10.70 4.03
N ARG A 30 -49.67 10.34 2.75
CA ARG A 30 -50.47 9.19 2.30
C ARG A 30 -50.03 7.98 3.13
N ARG A 31 -50.88 7.54 4.06
CA ARG A 31 -50.74 6.24 4.74
C ARG A 31 -50.77 5.18 3.64
N ARG A 32 -49.61 4.62 3.29
CA ARG A 32 -49.57 3.34 2.58
C ARG A 32 -50.11 2.31 3.57
N SER A 33 -51.11 1.56 3.14
CA SER A 33 -51.58 0.38 3.86
C SER A 33 -50.40 -0.54 4.14
N PRO A 34 -50.31 -1.15 5.34
CA PRO A 34 -49.28 -2.14 5.59
C PRO A 34 -49.45 -3.30 4.59
N PRO A 35 -48.35 -3.89 4.10
CA PRO A 35 -48.44 -5.07 3.25
C PRO A 35 -49.21 -6.16 4.00
N SER A 36 -50.27 -6.67 3.37
CA SER A 36 -50.97 -7.85 3.86
C SER A 36 -50.04 -9.04 3.69
N SER A 37 -49.39 -9.42 4.80
CA SER A 37 -48.53 -10.60 5.04
C SER A 37 -47.04 -10.27 5.19
N PRO A 38 -46.36 -10.80 6.22
CA PRO A 38 -44.90 -10.81 6.26
C PRO A 38 -44.38 -11.66 5.08
N PRO A 39 -43.24 -11.30 4.46
CA PRO A 39 -42.63 -12.15 3.46
C PRO A 39 -42.29 -13.50 4.08
N SER A 40 -42.74 -14.59 3.43
CA SER A 40 -42.44 -15.96 3.84
C SER A 40 -40.92 -16.15 3.93
N ALA A 41 -40.43 -16.51 5.11
CA ALA A 41 -39.01 -16.71 5.40
C ALA A 41 -38.46 -18.04 4.82
N THR A 42 -38.79 -18.37 3.57
CA THR A 42 -38.49 -19.69 2.99
C THR A 42 -38.03 -19.65 1.54
N ASP A 43 -37.51 -18.52 1.04
CA ASP A 43 -36.83 -18.52 -0.25
C ASP A 43 -35.30 -18.34 -0.08
N PRO A 44 -34.53 -19.45 0.00
CA PRO A 44 -33.08 -19.42 0.18
C PRO A 44 -32.33 -18.79 -1.02
N GLU A 45 -33.03 -18.50 -2.13
CA GLU A 45 -32.45 -17.89 -3.33
C GLU A 45 -32.51 -16.34 -3.32
N SER A 46 -33.25 -15.74 -2.39
CA SER A 46 -33.49 -14.29 -2.33
C SER A 46 -32.28 -13.43 -1.90
N PHE A 47 -31.18 -14.06 -1.46
CA PHE A 47 -29.92 -13.40 -1.06
C PHE A 47 -28.74 -13.74 -1.97
N LYS A 48 -28.97 -14.06 -3.24
CA LYS A 48 -27.88 -14.12 -4.21
C LYS A 48 -27.46 -12.70 -4.60
N VAL A 49 -26.49 -12.15 -3.88
CA VAL A 49 -25.71 -11.01 -4.37
C VAL A 49 -25.06 -11.49 -5.67
N HIS A 50 -25.60 -11.07 -6.81
CA HIS A 50 -24.95 -11.23 -8.11
C HIS A 50 -23.73 -10.32 -8.12
N LEU A 51 -22.65 -10.79 -7.50
CA LEU A 51 -21.32 -10.28 -7.77
C LEU A 51 -21.08 -10.59 -9.24
N GLY A 52 -21.13 -9.56 -10.09
CA GLY A 52 -20.60 -9.68 -11.44
C GLY A 52 -19.16 -10.23 -11.40
N PRO A 53 -18.60 -10.67 -12.53
CA PRO A 53 -17.20 -11.06 -12.55
C PRO A 53 -16.38 -9.94 -11.88
N PRO A 54 -15.47 -10.28 -10.95
CA PRO A 54 -14.62 -9.27 -10.33
C PRO A 54 -14.00 -8.44 -11.46
N PRO A 55 -13.89 -7.10 -11.30
CA PRO A 55 -13.29 -6.28 -12.34
C PRO A 55 -11.98 -6.93 -12.76
N GLN A 56 -11.87 -7.26 -14.05
CA GLN A 56 -10.64 -7.77 -14.67
C GLN A 56 -9.67 -6.59 -14.83
N SER A 57 -9.39 -5.88 -13.73
CA SER A 57 -8.34 -4.89 -13.71
C SER A 57 -7.03 -5.65 -13.58
N SER A 58 -6.13 -5.45 -14.53
CA SER A 58 -4.70 -5.54 -14.25
C SER A 58 -4.45 -4.90 -12.89
N GLN A 59 -4.02 -5.72 -11.93
CA GLN A 59 -3.86 -5.27 -10.55
C GLN A 59 -2.65 -4.35 -10.50
N SER A 60 -2.94 -3.05 -10.65
CA SER A 60 -1.99 -1.98 -10.43
C SER A 60 -1.33 -2.18 -9.07
N ARG A 61 0.00 -2.37 -9.06
CA ARG A 61 0.77 -2.69 -7.85
C ARG A 61 1.88 -1.69 -7.55
N PHE A 62 2.03 -1.35 -6.27
CA PHE A 62 3.27 -0.77 -5.74
C PHE A 62 4.03 -1.85 -4.99
N THR A 63 5.31 -2.04 -5.31
CA THR A 63 6.15 -3.03 -4.61
C THR A 63 7.22 -2.33 -3.78
N PHE A 64 7.25 -2.60 -2.47
CA PHE A 64 8.31 -2.11 -1.60
C PHE A 64 9.37 -3.19 -1.39
N PHE A 65 10.50 -3.06 -2.09
CA PHE A 65 11.61 -4.01 -2.06
C PHE A 65 12.76 -3.46 -1.22
N GLY A 66 13.13 -4.14 -0.15
CA GLY A 66 14.17 -3.62 0.75
C GLY A 66 14.52 -4.54 1.90
N ASP A 67 15.20 -3.98 2.91
CA ASP A 67 15.66 -4.71 4.09
C ASP A 67 14.67 -4.67 5.27
N SER A 68 15.16 -4.83 6.51
CA SER A 68 14.36 -4.81 7.74
C SER A 68 13.56 -3.53 7.92
N ILE A 69 14.07 -2.38 7.48
CA ILE A 69 13.36 -1.10 7.61
C ILE A 69 12.09 -1.12 6.72
N THR A 70 12.19 -1.73 5.55
CA THR A 70 11.05 -1.95 4.66
C THR A 70 10.10 -3.01 5.22
N GLU A 71 10.62 -4.11 5.79
CA GLU A 71 9.82 -5.16 6.43
C GLU A 71 8.97 -4.59 7.58
N GLU A 72 9.60 -3.85 8.48
CA GLU A 72 8.94 -3.25 9.65
C GLU A 72 7.98 -2.11 9.29
N SER A 73 8.01 -1.60 8.05
CA SER A 73 7.10 -0.54 7.60
C SER A 73 5.62 -0.95 7.62
N PHE A 74 5.32 -2.25 7.68
CA PHE A 74 3.96 -2.80 7.80
C PHE A 74 3.55 -3.10 9.24
N GLY A 75 4.42 -2.83 10.22
CA GLY A 75 4.07 -2.92 11.64
C GLY A 75 2.98 -1.90 12.04
N ASP A 76 2.50 -2.01 13.27
CA ASP A 76 1.46 -1.13 13.82
C ASP A 76 1.89 0.35 13.74
N GLY A 77 1.14 1.16 12.99
CA GLY A 77 1.44 2.58 12.77
C GLY A 77 2.57 2.84 11.76
N GLY A 78 3.07 1.80 11.08
CA GLY A 78 4.09 1.93 10.05
C GLY A 78 3.61 2.63 8.78
N TRP A 79 4.56 3.23 8.05
CA TRP A 79 4.26 4.00 6.84
C TRP A 79 3.77 3.10 5.68
N GLY A 80 4.30 1.88 5.56
CA GLY A 80 3.90 0.92 4.53
C GLY A 80 2.46 0.46 4.73
N ALA A 81 2.08 0.14 5.96
CA ALA A 81 0.69 -0.17 6.32
C ALA A 81 -0.25 1.03 6.06
N SER A 82 0.20 2.25 6.35
CA SER A 82 -0.57 3.47 6.09
C SER A 82 -0.81 3.69 4.59
N LEU A 83 0.19 3.46 3.74
CA LEU A 83 0.03 3.53 2.28
C LEU A 83 -0.89 2.43 1.76
N ALA A 84 -0.74 1.18 2.25
CA ALA A 84 -1.63 0.08 1.90
C ALA A 84 -3.10 0.39 2.27
N HIS A 85 -3.33 0.98 3.44
CA HIS A 85 -4.67 1.43 3.83
C HIS A 85 -5.21 2.53 2.91
N HIS A 86 -4.39 3.53 2.62
CA HIS A 86 -4.75 4.66 1.76
C HIS A 86 -5.16 4.21 0.35
N PHE A 87 -4.40 3.28 -0.25
CA PHE A 87 -4.63 2.79 -1.61
C PHE A 87 -5.46 1.50 -1.70
N SER A 88 -6.03 1.03 -0.59
CA SER A 88 -6.72 -0.27 -0.45
C SER A 88 -7.83 -0.58 -1.46
N ARG A 89 -8.33 0.43 -2.21
CA ARG A 89 -9.37 0.27 -3.25
C ARG A 89 -8.88 0.58 -4.67
N THR A 90 -7.61 0.92 -4.84
CA THR A 90 -7.07 1.44 -6.10
C THR A 90 -5.77 0.78 -6.54
N VAL A 91 -4.86 0.47 -5.60
CA VAL A 91 -3.55 -0.10 -5.91
C VAL A 91 -3.20 -1.12 -4.82
N ASP A 92 -2.75 -2.28 -5.25
CA ASP A 92 -2.24 -3.29 -4.34
C ASP A 92 -0.83 -2.90 -3.89
N VAL A 93 -0.65 -2.70 -2.60
CA VAL A 93 0.67 -2.40 -2.01
C VAL A 93 1.28 -3.71 -1.52
N VAL A 94 2.35 -4.14 -2.19
CA VAL A 94 3.02 -5.42 -1.95
C VAL A 94 4.33 -5.20 -1.19
N LEU A 95 4.44 -5.84 -0.03
CA LEU A 95 5.65 -5.85 0.77
C LEU A 95 6.62 -6.93 0.29
N ARG A 96 7.87 -6.53 0.03
CA ARG A 96 9.03 -7.38 -0.26
C ARG A 96 10.23 -6.92 0.58
N GLY A 97 10.00 -6.76 1.89
CA GLY A 97 11.04 -6.49 2.89
C GLY A 97 11.72 -7.78 3.35
N TYR A 98 13.04 -7.77 3.46
CA TYR A 98 13.85 -8.92 3.83
C TYR A 98 14.84 -8.52 4.93
N SER A 99 14.47 -8.75 6.19
CA SER A 99 15.33 -8.42 7.33
C SER A 99 16.73 -9.04 7.21
N GLY A 100 17.74 -8.22 7.45
CA GLY A 100 19.15 -8.58 7.33
C GLY A 100 19.72 -8.58 5.91
N TYR A 101 18.91 -8.42 4.85
CA TYR A 101 19.44 -8.46 3.48
C TYR A 101 20.30 -7.25 3.11
N ASN A 102 21.45 -7.54 2.50
CA ASN A 102 22.27 -6.57 1.76
C ASN A 102 22.00 -6.67 0.25
N THR A 103 22.65 -5.82 -0.54
CA THR A 103 22.43 -5.82 -1.99
C THR A 103 22.89 -7.10 -2.71
N ARG A 104 23.86 -7.86 -2.17
CA ARG A 104 24.28 -9.15 -2.75
C ARG A 104 23.14 -10.17 -2.69
N TRP A 105 22.46 -10.26 -1.55
CA TRP A 105 21.34 -11.20 -1.38
C TRP A 105 20.08 -10.72 -2.10
N ALA A 106 19.87 -9.40 -2.19
CA ALA A 106 18.78 -8.83 -2.99
C ALA A 106 18.85 -9.27 -4.46
N LEU A 107 20.05 -9.25 -5.08
CA LEU A 107 20.25 -9.71 -6.46
C LEU A 107 19.82 -11.18 -6.67
N GLN A 108 20.05 -12.03 -5.67
CA GLN A 108 19.75 -13.47 -5.76
C GLN A 108 18.26 -13.80 -5.74
N VAL A 109 17.41 -12.86 -5.34
CA VAL A 109 15.96 -13.06 -5.24
C VAL A 109 15.17 -12.30 -6.30
N LEU A 110 15.81 -11.50 -7.16
CA LEU A 110 15.14 -10.65 -8.15
C LEU A 110 14.12 -11.42 -9.00
N ASP A 111 14.52 -12.50 -9.65
CA ASP A 111 13.64 -13.32 -10.51
C ASP A 111 12.43 -13.90 -9.75
N ARG A 112 12.58 -14.15 -8.45
CA ARG A 112 11.50 -14.69 -7.61
C ARG A 112 10.54 -13.60 -7.16
N VAL A 113 11.05 -12.40 -6.93
CA VAL A 113 10.27 -11.24 -6.46
C VAL A 113 9.52 -10.59 -7.63
N PHE A 114 10.18 -10.54 -8.78
CA PHE A 114 9.73 -9.93 -10.03
C PHE A 114 9.89 -10.97 -11.15
N PRO A 115 9.02 -11.99 -11.19
CA PRO A 115 9.05 -12.95 -12.28
C PRO A 115 8.68 -12.25 -13.58
N SER A 116 9.41 -12.54 -14.65
CA SER A 116 9.07 -12.04 -15.98
C SER A 116 7.63 -12.42 -16.33
N SER A 117 6.82 -11.40 -16.63
CA SER A 117 5.44 -11.56 -17.06
C SER A 117 5.35 -11.35 -18.56
N GLU A 118 4.78 -12.31 -19.29
CA GLU A 118 4.44 -12.15 -20.71
C GLU A 118 3.44 -11.00 -20.93
N ASN A 119 2.64 -10.67 -19.90
CA ASN A 119 1.70 -9.57 -19.94
C ASN A 119 2.25 -8.35 -19.20
N ARG A 120 2.56 -7.28 -19.96
CA ARG A 120 3.06 -6.01 -19.44
C ARG A 120 2.10 -5.32 -18.48
N GLU A 121 0.81 -5.65 -18.53
CA GLU A 121 -0.18 -5.14 -17.58
C GLU A 121 0.02 -5.68 -16.15
N ASP A 122 0.78 -6.77 -16.00
CA ASP A 122 1.09 -7.36 -14.68
C ASP A 122 2.30 -6.67 -14.01
N ALA A 123 3.02 -5.81 -14.72
CA ALA A 123 4.17 -5.09 -14.19
C ALA A 123 3.75 -4.11 -13.07
N PRO A 124 4.54 -3.97 -11.99
CA PRO A 124 4.25 -2.98 -10.95
C PRO A 124 4.24 -1.55 -11.52
N LEU A 125 3.28 -0.74 -11.08
CA LEU A 125 3.24 0.70 -11.39
C LEU A 125 4.46 1.42 -10.82
N ALA A 126 4.94 0.99 -9.66
CA ALA A 126 6.13 1.51 -9.02
C ALA A 126 6.82 0.45 -8.17
N VAL A 127 8.14 0.52 -8.12
CA VAL A 127 8.98 -0.27 -7.22
C VAL A 127 9.88 0.69 -6.44
N THR A 128 9.90 0.57 -5.11
CA THR A 128 10.91 1.22 -4.28
C THR A 128 12.02 0.22 -3.99
N VAL A 129 13.28 0.63 -4.12
CA VAL A 129 14.45 -0.17 -3.76
C VAL A 129 15.14 0.49 -2.56
N SER A 130 15.07 -0.15 -1.39
CA SER A 130 15.59 0.39 -0.12
C SER A 130 16.52 -0.62 0.55
N PHE A 131 17.76 -0.67 0.07
CA PHE A 131 18.86 -1.46 0.63
C PHE A 131 20.09 -0.56 0.87
N GLY A 132 20.93 -0.94 1.82
CA GLY A 132 22.22 -0.30 2.07
C GLY A 132 22.59 -0.20 3.54
N ALA A 133 21.62 -0.30 4.45
CA ALA A 133 21.91 -0.29 5.89
C ALA A 133 22.81 -1.46 6.28
N ASN A 134 22.51 -2.65 5.77
CA ASN A 134 23.29 -3.87 6.01
C ASN A 134 24.64 -3.86 5.26
N ASP A 135 24.68 -3.37 4.02
CA ASP A 135 25.90 -3.18 3.23
C ASP A 135 26.93 -2.30 3.95
N ALA A 136 26.45 -1.25 4.64
CA ALA A 136 27.26 -0.30 5.39
C ALA A 136 27.81 -0.84 6.73
N CYS A 137 27.49 -2.08 7.10
CA CYS A 137 28.10 -2.71 8.28
C CYS A 137 29.63 -2.65 8.21
N LEU A 138 30.28 -2.31 9.31
CA LEU A 138 31.73 -2.21 9.33
C LEU A 138 32.39 -3.60 9.26
N PRO A 139 33.49 -3.76 8.51
CA PRO A 139 34.16 -5.04 8.33
C PRO A 139 34.86 -5.56 9.60
N ASP A 140 34.99 -4.73 10.64
CA ASP A 140 35.67 -5.04 11.90
C ASP A 140 34.69 -5.24 13.08
N ARG A 141 33.39 -5.41 12.80
CA ARG A 141 32.33 -5.55 13.82
C ARG A 141 31.54 -6.85 13.67
N CYS A 142 30.69 -7.15 14.65
CA CYS A 142 29.90 -8.39 14.71
C CYS A 142 28.99 -8.63 13.49
N SER A 143 28.60 -7.58 12.76
CA SER A 143 27.79 -7.65 11.55
C SER A 143 28.61 -7.64 10.24
N THR A 144 29.92 -7.90 10.31
CA THR A 144 30.80 -7.90 9.11
C THR A 144 30.33 -8.82 7.99
N PHE A 145 29.56 -9.86 8.29
CA PHE A 145 29.03 -10.79 7.28
C PHE A 145 28.05 -10.12 6.30
N GLN A 146 27.47 -8.99 6.70
CA GLN A 146 26.57 -8.20 5.85
C GLN A 146 27.32 -7.15 5.03
N HIS A 147 28.57 -6.83 5.37
CA HIS A 147 29.34 -5.77 4.73
C HIS A 147 29.49 -5.98 3.22
N VAL A 148 29.19 -4.92 2.46
CA VAL A 148 29.44 -4.83 1.02
C VAL A 148 30.26 -3.56 0.74
N PRO A 149 31.44 -3.68 0.10
CA PRO A 149 32.24 -2.52 -0.27
C PRO A 149 31.46 -1.53 -1.15
N VAL A 150 31.71 -0.22 -0.99
CA VAL A 150 30.93 0.84 -1.67
C VAL A 150 30.87 0.70 -3.19
N ASN A 151 31.96 0.26 -3.83
CA ASN A 151 32.01 0.05 -5.28
C ASN A 151 31.10 -1.10 -5.71
N GLU A 152 31.04 -2.16 -4.91
CA GLU A 152 30.17 -3.30 -5.14
C GLU A 152 28.71 -2.95 -4.86
N TYR A 153 28.43 -2.24 -3.77
CA TYR A 153 27.09 -1.72 -3.47
C TYR A 153 26.53 -0.88 -4.63
N LYS A 154 27.35 0.03 -5.17
CA LYS A 154 26.99 0.82 -6.35
C LYS A 154 26.69 -0.06 -7.57
N HIS A 155 27.54 -1.04 -7.85
CA HIS A 155 27.33 -1.97 -8.95
C HIS A 155 26.03 -2.77 -8.77
N ASN A 156 25.80 -3.31 -7.57
CA ASN A 156 24.61 -4.09 -7.27
C ASN A 156 23.32 -3.27 -7.43
N LEU A 157 23.30 -2.01 -6.99
CA LEU A 157 22.16 -1.11 -7.23
C LEU A 157 21.92 -0.87 -8.72
N HIS A 158 22.97 -0.66 -9.51
CA HIS A 158 22.82 -0.53 -10.96
C HIS A 158 22.23 -1.80 -11.58
N SER A 159 22.68 -2.98 -11.16
CA SER A 159 22.15 -4.26 -11.64
C SER A 159 20.69 -4.48 -11.25
N ILE A 160 20.30 -4.15 -10.00
CA ILE A 160 18.90 -4.21 -9.56
C ILE A 160 18.03 -3.27 -10.40
N VAL A 161 18.48 -2.03 -10.63
CA VAL A 161 17.70 -1.06 -11.41
C VAL A 161 17.65 -1.44 -12.89
N SER A 162 18.72 -2.00 -13.47
CA SER A 162 18.70 -2.49 -14.85
C SER A 162 17.69 -3.61 -14.99
N PHE A 163 17.74 -4.62 -14.11
CA PHE A 163 16.80 -5.73 -14.10
C PHE A 163 15.33 -5.25 -14.08
N LEU A 164 15.00 -4.30 -13.19
CA LEU A 164 13.65 -3.76 -13.08
C LEU A 164 13.20 -2.91 -14.28
N LYS A 165 14.15 -2.39 -15.07
CA LYS A 165 13.86 -1.64 -16.30
C LYS A 165 13.76 -2.54 -17.51
N ASP A 166 14.62 -3.55 -17.58
CA ASP A 166 14.74 -4.44 -18.74
C ASP A 166 13.48 -5.30 -18.92
N ASP A 167 12.76 -5.62 -17.82
CA ASP A 167 11.41 -6.22 -17.86
C ASP A 167 10.32 -5.28 -18.43
N GLY A 168 10.68 -4.05 -18.82
CA GLY A 168 9.79 -3.06 -19.45
C GLY A 168 10.42 -2.29 -20.63
N ALA A 169 11.58 -2.69 -21.14
CA ALA A 169 12.41 -1.85 -22.02
C ALA A 169 12.51 -2.30 -23.49
N ASP A 170 11.61 -3.14 -24.01
CA ASP A 170 11.35 -3.11 -25.46
C ASP A 170 10.34 -1.99 -25.78
N GLU A 171 10.94 -0.90 -26.24
CA GLU A 171 10.40 0.24 -27.00
C GLU A 171 9.35 1.14 -26.33
N ILE A 172 9.83 2.07 -25.50
CA ILE A 172 9.22 3.41 -25.41
C ILE A 172 10.29 4.47 -25.75
N LYS A 173 10.50 4.68 -27.06
CA LYS A 173 11.07 5.93 -27.59
C LYS A 173 9.94 6.96 -27.73
N GLY A 174 9.39 7.44 -26.61
CA GLY A 174 8.35 8.48 -26.69
C GLY A 174 7.71 8.98 -25.39
N ALA A 175 7.78 8.23 -24.29
CA ALA A 175 7.29 8.72 -23.00
C ALA A 175 8.44 9.27 -22.17
N ALA A 176 8.21 10.43 -21.54
CA ALA A 176 9.15 11.09 -20.66
C ALA A 176 9.65 10.14 -19.56
N PRO A 177 10.88 10.34 -19.04
CA PRO A 177 11.48 9.42 -18.08
C PRO A 177 10.57 9.25 -16.87
N THR A 178 10.34 8.00 -16.46
CA THR A 178 9.72 7.67 -15.17
C THR A 178 10.46 8.43 -14.07
N GLU A 179 9.86 9.52 -13.61
CA GLU A 179 10.45 10.35 -12.57
C GLU A 179 10.44 9.52 -11.28
N MET A 180 11.63 9.23 -10.75
CA MET A 180 11.75 8.56 -9.47
C MET A 180 11.00 9.39 -8.42
N MET A 181 9.96 8.81 -7.84
CA MET A 181 9.11 9.43 -6.83
C MET A 181 9.98 9.92 -5.67
N ARG A 182 10.28 11.23 -5.65
CA ARG A 182 10.98 11.86 -4.54
C ARG A 182 9.98 12.06 -3.41
N PHE A 183 10.14 11.28 -2.33
CA PHE A 183 9.45 11.60 -1.09
C PHE A 183 10.02 12.90 -0.51
N PRO A 184 9.17 13.85 -0.06
CA PRO A 184 9.64 15.03 0.65
C PRO A 184 10.35 14.61 1.95
N PRO A 185 11.43 15.30 2.36
CA PRO A 185 12.02 15.07 3.66
C PRO A 185 11.05 15.59 4.72
N SER A 186 10.48 14.69 5.54
CA SER A 186 10.14 14.85 6.97
C SER A 186 9.00 13.90 7.38
N PHE A 187 9.30 12.94 8.26
CA PHE A 187 8.66 12.78 9.57
C PHE A 187 9.73 12.31 10.56
#